data_AF-A0A0L0F5R9-F1
#
_entry.id   AF-A0A0L0F5R9-F1
#
_cell.length_a   1.000
_cell.length_b   1.000
_cell.length_c   1.000
_cell.angle_alpha   90.00
_cell.angle_beta   90.00
_cell.angle_gamma   90.00
#
_symmetry.space_group_name_H-M   'P 1'
#
loop_
_entity.id
_entity.type
_entity.pdbx_description
1 polymer ?
#
loop_
_entity_poly.entity_id
_entity_poly.type
_entity_poly.pdbx_seq_one_letter_code
_entity_poly.pdbx_strand_id
1 'polypeptide(L)'
;PDFDDKSVQEGNKMPNVSFSELLDFLSTTHPDMAPIVASMSFGYSEDVAPNNDLESKWYNGLEIELPNAPNMTYYHIYGQGKPTERAYAYQVQC
;
A
#
# COMPACT_ATOMS: atom_id res chain seq x y z
N PRO A 1 -24.69 18.48 12.77
CA PRO A 1 -23.74 19.48 12.24
C PRO A 1 -23.33 19.03 10.85
N ASP A 2 -24.11 19.46 9.86
CA ASP A 2 -23.98 19.07 8.48
C ASP A 2 -22.72 19.72 7.90
N PHE A 3 -21.80 18.87 7.42
CA PHE A 3 -20.61 19.28 6.68
C PHE A 3 -20.97 19.53 5.22
N ASP A 4 -21.92 20.43 4.97
CA ASP A 4 -22.13 20.99 3.63
C ASP A 4 -21.22 22.21 3.49
N ASP A 5 -19.95 21.95 3.16
CA ASP A 5 -19.01 23.01 2.79
C ASP A 5 -19.31 23.51 1.37
N LYS A 6 -19.48 24.82 1.28
CA LYS A 6 -19.91 25.52 0.08
C LYS A 6 -18.71 25.81 -0.82
N SER A 7 -18.95 25.70 -2.12
CA SER A 7 -18.19 26.30 -3.23
C SER A 7 -16.82 25.70 -3.57
N VAL A 8 -16.84 24.51 -4.20
CA VAL A 8 -15.78 24.20 -5.17
C VAL A 8 -16.09 25.00 -6.44
N GLN A 9 -15.32 26.08 -6.66
CA GLN A 9 -15.38 26.89 -7.87
C GLN A 9 -15.15 25.99 -9.10
N GLU A 10 -15.99 26.12 -10.13
CA GLU A 10 -15.88 25.41 -11.41
C GLU A 10 -14.75 26.02 -12.28
N GLY A 11 -13.59 26.23 -11.66
CA GLY A 11 -12.39 26.76 -12.27
C GLY A 11 -11.36 25.65 -12.40
N ASN A 12 -11.08 25.25 -13.64
CA ASN A 12 -10.03 24.30 -14.01
C ASN A 12 -10.07 22.99 -13.21
N LYS A 13 -11.08 22.14 -13.46
CA LYS A 13 -11.05 20.75 -13.01
C LYS A 13 -9.73 20.14 -13.49
N MET A 14 -8.85 19.84 -12.55
CA MET A 14 -7.66 19.05 -12.87
C MET A 14 -8.15 17.74 -13.48
N PRO A 15 -7.54 17.26 -14.58
CA PRO A 15 -7.91 15.97 -15.15
C PRO A 15 -7.80 14.90 -14.06
N ASN A 16 -8.61 13.84 -14.15
CA ASN A 16 -8.42 12.70 -13.26
C ASN A 16 -7.02 12.14 -13.51
N VAL A 17 -6.20 12.10 -12.46
CA VAL A 17 -4.83 11.59 -12.52
C VAL A 17 -4.79 10.26 -11.78
N SER A 18 -4.22 9.25 -12.44
CA SER A 18 -3.91 7.98 -11.79
C SER A 18 -2.73 8.13 -10.83
N PHE A 19 -2.65 7.28 -9.81
CA PHE A 19 -1.53 7.34 -8.89
C PHE A 19 -0.17 7.13 -9.58
N SER A 20 -0.11 6.31 -10.63
CA SER A 20 1.10 6.11 -11.44
C SER A 20 1.56 7.39 -12.15
N GLU A 21 0.63 8.11 -12.77
CA GLU A 21 0.95 9.38 -13.46
C GLU A 21 1.46 10.44 -12.48
N LEU A 22 0.93 10.45 -11.25
CA LEU A 22 1.40 11.32 -10.19
C LEU A 22 2.86 11.02 -9.80
N LEU A 23 3.24 9.74 -9.71
CA LEU A 23 4.60 9.34 -9.35
C LEU A 23 5.63 9.63 -10.46
N ASP A 24 5.24 9.44 -11.71
CA ASP A 24 6.06 9.82 -12.87
C ASP A 24 6.26 11.35 -12.92
N PHE A 25 5.20 12.11 -12.64
CA PHE A 25 5.28 13.56 -12.54
C PHE A 25 6.19 14.02 -11.39
N LEU A 26 6.06 13.41 -10.22
CA LEU A 26 6.87 13.73 -9.04
C LEU A 26 8.35 13.43 -9.28
N SER A 27 8.68 12.27 -9.84
CA SER A 27 10.07 11.91 -10.14
C SER A 27 10.71 12.81 -11.22
N THR A 28 9.91 13.33 -12.16
CA THR A 28 10.36 14.27 -13.19
C THR A 28 10.57 15.68 -12.64
N THR A 29 9.65 16.16 -11.80
CA THR A 29 9.64 17.54 -11.28
C THR A 29 10.59 17.70 -10.08
N HIS A 30 10.71 16.65 -9.27
CA HIS A 30 11.49 16.60 -8.04
C HIS A 30 12.39 15.35 -8.04
N PRO A 31 13.59 15.42 -8.65
CA PRO A 31 14.51 14.28 -8.73
C PRO A 31 14.95 13.75 -7.36
N ASP A 32 14.90 14.59 -6.33
CA ASP A 32 15.13 14.26 -4.92
C ASP A 32 14.12 13.26 -4.35
N MET A 33 12.93 13.14 -4.96
CA MET A 33 11.90 12.17 -4.57
C MET A 33 12.10 10.80 -5.20
N ALA A 34 13.02 10.64 -6.16
CA ALA A 34 13.26 9.36 -6.84
C ALA A 34 13.53 8.17 -5.90
N PRO A 35 14.31 8.30 -4.79
CA PRO A 35 14.51 7.20 -3.85
C PRO A 35 13.22 6.77 -3.14
N ILE A 36 12.32 7.73 -2.86
CA ILE A 36 11.04 7.47 -2.20
C ILE A 36 10.08 6.79 -3.18
N VAL A 37 10.02 7.25 -4.43
CA VAL A 37 9.17 6.61 -5.45
C VAL A 37 9.66 5.17 -5.73
N ALA A 38 10.97 4.94 -5.76
CA ALA A 38 11.55 3.62 -5.97
C ALA A 38 11.32 2.64 -4.80
N SER A 39 11.16 3.15 -3.57
CA SER A 39 10.80 2.28 -2.44
C SER A 39 9.36 1.80 -2.55
N MET A 40 8.44 2.60 -3.08
CA MET A 40 7.01 2.26 -3.22
C MET A 40 6.78 0.91 -3.93
N SER A 41 5.73 0.23 -3.49
CA SER A 41 5.31 -1.10 -3.97
C SER A 41 4.05 -0.99 -4.79
N PHE A 42 4.00 -1.68 -5.93
CA PHE A 42 2.83 -1.74 -6.80
C PHE A 42 2.48 -3.19 -7.11
N GLY A 43 1.47 -3.71 -6.42
CA GLY A 43 0.91 -5.04 -6.68
C GLY A 43 1.36 -6.12 -5.70
N TYR A 44 1.35 -7.36 -6.17
CA TYR A 44 1.72 -8.57 -5.44
C TYR A 44 2.99 -9.13 -6.07
N SER A 45 4.00 -9.44 -5.26
CA SER A 45 5.22 -10.10 -5.73
C SER A 45 5.02 -11.62 -5.72
N GLU A 46 5.37 -12.29 -6.83
CA GLU A 46 5.38 -13.75 -6.90
C GLU A 46 6.53 -14.36 -6.08
N ASP A 47 7.65 -13.63 -5.98
CA ASP A 47 8.82 -14.00 -5.19
C ASP A 47 9.33 -12.76 -4.45
N VAL A 48 9.46 -12.87 -3.13
CA VAL A 48 9.93 -11.80 -2.24
C VAL A 48 11.38 -11.98 -1.80
N ALA A 49 12.00 -13.13 -2.10
CA ALA A 49 13.37 -13.43 -1.69
C ALA A 49 14.42 -12.39 -2.14
N PRO A 50 14.36 -11.82 -3.36
CA PRO A 50 15.31 -10.79 -3.78
C PRO A 50 15.23 -9.48 -2.98
N ASN A 51 14.08 -9.20 -2.36
CA ASN A 51 13.86 -7.97 -1.61
C ASN A 51 14.33 -8.06 -0.16
N ASN A 52 14.59 -9.27 0.36
CA ASN A 52 15.00 -9.47 1.74
C ASN A 52 16.29 -8.70 2.07
N ASP A 53 17.22 -8.56 1.12
CA ASP A 53 18.48 -7.84 1.28
C ASP A 53 18.40 -6.35 0.89
N LEU A 54 17.23 -5.87 0.46
CA LEU A 54 17.03 -4.48 0.04
C LEU A 54 16.35 -3.69 1.17
N GLU A 55 17.13 -2.92 1.92
CA GLU A 55 16.64 -2.09 3.03
C GLU A 55 15.50 -1.14 2.62
N SER A 56 15.51 -0.67 1.37
CA SER A 56 14.47 0.20 0.81
C SER A 56 13.11 -0.48 0.68
N LYS A 57 13.03 -1.82 0.77
CA LYS A 57 11.81 -2.62 0.66
C LYS A 57 11.24 -3.05 2.01
N TRP A 58 11.98 -2.86 3.10
CA TRP A 58 11.60 -3.33 4.43
C TRP A 58 10.42 -2.59 5.08
N TYR A 59 10.00 -1.45 4.51
CA TYR A 59 8.83 -0.73 5.00
C TYR A 59 7.51 -1.45 4.66
N ASN A 60 7.49 -2.31 3.64
CA ASN A 60 6.31 -3.06 3.22
C ASN A 60 6.47 -4.55 3.54
N GLY A 61 5.75 -5.02 4.56
CA GLY A 61 5.77 -6.44 4.95
C GLY A 61 5.18 -7.41 3.92
N LEU A 62 4.61 -6.91 2.81
CA LEU A 62 4.20 -7.73 1.66
C LEU A 62 5.32 -7.92 0.63
N GLU A 63 6.39 -7.14 0.72
CA GLU A 63 7.54 -7.22 -0.21
C GLU A 63 8.71 -8.03 0.35
N ILE A 64 8.66 -8.42 1.62
CA ILE A 64 9.74 -9.15 2.30
C ILE A 64 9.20 -10.30 3.15
N GLU A 65 10.04 -11.29 3.39
CA GLU A 65 9.71 -12.41 4.27
C GLU A 65 9.93 -12.05 5.74
N LEU A 66 9.26 -12.80 6.63
CA LEU A 66 9.60 -12.75 8.05
C LEU A 66 11.04 -13.25 8.26
N PRO A 67 11.85 -12.58 9.11
CA PRO A 67 13.21 -12.99 9.37
C PRO A 67 13.30 -14.44 9.87
N ASN A 68 14.26 -15.20 9.35
CA ASN A 68 14.55 -16.54 9.86
C ASN A 68 15.19 -16.44 11.25
N ALA A 69 14.43 -16.77 12.28
CA ALA A 69 14.86 -16.71 13.68
C ALA A 69 14.94 -18.12 14.32
N PRO A 70 15.96 -18.94 13.96
CA PRO A 70 16.01 -20.36 14.34
C PRO A 70 16.19 -20.60 15.84
N ASN A 71 16.76 -19.63 16.57
CA ASN A 71 17.09 -19.76 18.00
C ASN A 71 16.27 -18.81 18.91
N MET A 72 15.13 -18.29 18.44
CA MET A 72 14.26 -17.41 19.24
C MET A 72 13.02 -18.16 19.74
N THR A 73 12.72 -18.05 21.04
CA THR A 73 11.46 -18.55 21.61
C THR A 73 10.42 -17.44 21.58
N TYR A 74 9.37 -17.62 20.77
CA TYR A 74 8.26 -16.67 20.66
C TYR A 74 7.02 -17.18 21.38
N TYR A 75 6.44 -16.35 22.23
CA TYR A 75 5.12 -16.62 22.82
C TYR A 75 4.05 -15.82 22.06
N HIS A 76 3.30 -16.49 21.18
CA HIS A 76 2.19 -15.89 20.43
C HIS A 76 0.85 -16.30 21.05
N ILE A 77 0.12 -15.33 21.59
CA ILE A 77 -1.25 -15.52 22.07
C ILE A 77 -2.18 -14.87 21.05
N TYR A 78 -2.94 -15.68 20.31
CA TYR A 78 -3.97 -15.20 19.40
C TYR A 78 -5.27 -15.97 19.61
N GLY A 79 -6.41 -15.29 19.41
CA GLY A 79 -7.72 -15.92 19.51
C GLY A 79 -7.97 -16.87 18.35
N GLN A 80 -8.45 -18.09 18.65
CA GLN A 80 -8.88 -19.07 17.66
C GLN A 80 -10.35 -19.47 17.91
N GLY A 81 -11.08 -19.86 16.86
CA GLY A 81 -12.40 -20.50 16.98
C GLY A 81 -13.60 -19.56 17.04
N LYS A 82 -13.41 -18.26 16.80
CA LYS A 82 -14.51 -17.33 16.52
C LYS A 82 -14.63 -17.12 15.02
N PRO A 83 -15.85 -17.17 14.44
CA PRO A 83 -16.02 -16.86 13.03
C PRO A 83 -15.56 -15.42 12.79
N THR A 84 -14.61 -15.26 11.88
CA THR A 84 -14.11 -13.97 11.40
C THR A 84 -14.45 -13.85 9.93
N GLU A 85 -14.84 -12.66 9.51
CA GLU A 85 -15.14 -12.37 8.12
C GLU A 85 -13.85 -12.50 7.28
N ARG A 86 -13.90 -13.33 6.23
CA ARG A 86 -12.75 -13.58 5.32
C ARG A 86 -13.10 -13.40 3.84
N ALA A 87 -14.38 -13.28 3.52
CA ALA A 87 -14.85 -13.05 2.16
C ALA A 87 -16.19 -12.30 2.21
N TYR A 88 -16.37 -11.36 1.29
CA TYR A 88 -17.63 -10.69 1.04
C TYR A 88 -18.18 -11.16 -0.30
N ALA A 89 -19.45 -11.53 -0.35
CA ALA A 89 -20.15 -11.78 -1.60
C ALA A 89 -20.97 -10.55 -1.93
N TYR A 90 -20.61 -9.85 -3.01
CA TYR A 90 -21.37 -8.71 -3.52
C TYR A 90 -22.36 -9.18 -4.58
N GLN A 91 -23.63 -8.81 -4.45
CA GLN A 91 -24.62 -8.95 -5.50
C GLN A 91 -24.97 -7.56 -6.02
N VAL A 92 -24.98 -7.41 -7.34
CA VAL A 92 -25.51 -6.20 -7.98
C VAL A 92 -27.01 -6.38 -8.07
N GLN A 93 -27.77 -5.48 -7.44
CA GLN A 93 -29.21 -5.49 -7.52
C GLN A 93 -29.62 -4.99 -8.91
N CYS A 94 -30.15 -5.90 -9.73
CA CYS A 94 -30.71 -5.57 -11.04
C CYS A 94 -32.00 -4.75 -10.91
#